data_AF-A0A821I6B3-F1
#
_entry.id   AF-A0A821I6B3-F1
#
_cell.length_a   1.000
_cell.length_b   1.000
_cell.length_c   1.000
_cell.angle_alpha   90.00
_cell.angle_beta   90.00
_cell.angle_gamma   90.00
#
_symmetry.space_group_name_H-M   'P 1'
#
loop_
_entity.id
_entity.type
_entity.pdbx_description
1 polymer ?
#
loop_
_entity_poly.entity_id
_entity_poly.type
_entity_poly.pdbx_seq_one_letter_code
_entity_poly.pdbx_strand_id
1 'polypeptide(L)' 'MLHDLEHQYIVISGESGSGKTQSANFLVKQLTFLGNAPNKSLQEKILQINPLIEGFGNARTIINDNSSRFGKYLEML' A
#
# COMPACT_ATOMS: atom_id res chain seq x y z
N MET A 1 -4.87 4.21 17.80
CA MET A 1 -5.79 5.10 17.04
C MET A 1 -7.03 5.47 17.85
N LEU A 2 -7.96 4.55 18.16
CA LEU A 2 -9.19 4.92 18.90
C LEU A 2 -9.06 4.85 20.44
N HIS A 3 -8.23 3.93 20.96
CA HIS A 3 -8.03 3.78 22.40
C HIS A 3 -7.15 4.90 22.97
N ASP A 4 -5.95 5.07 22.40
CA ASP A 4 -4.97 6.05 22.90
C ASP A 4 -4.99 7.39 22.17
N LEU A 5 -5.84 7.55 21.14
CA LEU A 5 -5.93 8.76 20.31
C LEU A 5 -4.59 9.19 19.65
N GLU A 6 -3.66 8.25 19.44
CA GLU A 6 -2.39 8.49 18.75
C GLU A 6 -2.36 7.98 17.31
N HIS A 7 -1.55 8.64 16.48
CA HIS A 7 -1.21 8.21 15.12
C HIS A 7 -0.56 6.82 15.13
N GLN A 8 -0.87 6.01 14.12
CA GLN A 8 -0.36 4.64 14.00
C GLN A 8 0.47 4.50 12.73
N TYR A 9 1.56 3.75 12.82
CA TYR A 9 2.46 3.50 11.71
C TYR A 9 2.57 1.99 11.49
N ILE A 10 2.36 1.55 10.25
CA ILE A 10 2.50 0.15 9.86
C ILE A 10 3.62 0.07 8.83
N VAL A 11 4.69 -0.65 9.17
CA VAL A 11 5.84 -0.88 8.28
C VAL A 11 5.75 -2.27 7.69
N ILE A 12 5.72 -2.35 6.36
CA ILE A 12 5.73 -3.62 5.63
C ILE A 12 7.09 -3.78 4.97
N SER A 13 7.90 -4.72 5.48
CA SER A 13 9.25 -5.01 5.03
C SER A 13 9.36 -6.44 4.46
N GLY A 14 10.47 -6.73 3.79
CA GLY A 14 10.71 -8.03 3.15
C GLY A 14 11.46 -7.92 1.83
N GLU A 15 11.93 -9.04 1.32
CA GLU A 15 12.69 -9.13 0.07
C GLU A 15 11.84 -8.83 -1.19
N SER A 16 12.50 -8.61 -2.31
CA SER A 16 11.80 -8.44 -3.60
C SER A 16 10.97 -9.70 -3.92
N GLY A 17 9.70 -9.52 -4.24
CA GLY A 17 8.79 -10.65 -4.50
C GLY A 17 8.06 -11.22 -3.27
N SER A 18 8.39 -10.77 -2.05
CA SER A 18 7.78 -11.30 -0.82
C SER A 18 6.30 -10.92 -0.57
N GLY A 19 5.66 -10.22 -1.51
CA GLY A 19 4.25 -9.84 -1.41
C GLY A 19 3.95 -8.50 -0.73
N LYS A 20 4.95 -7.68 -0.37
CA LYS A 20 4.78 -6.39 0.35
C LYS A 20 3.65 -5.50 -0.21
N THR A 21 3.66 -5.26 -1.52
CA THR A 21 2.68 -4.41 -2.20
C THR A 21 1.25 -4.97 -2.07
N GLN A 22 1.10 -6.30 -2.15
CA GLN A 22 -0.21 -6.93 -2.01
C GLN A 22 -0.70 -6.90 -0.56
N SER A 23 0.18 -7.14 0.41
CA SER A 23 -0.15 -6.99 1.83
C SER A 23 -0.62 -5.57 2.15
N ALA A 24 0.05 -4.54 1.62
CA ALA A 24 -0.38 -3.15 1.77
C ALA A 24 -1.78 -2.91 1.18
N ASN A 25 -2.07 -3.45 -0.01
CA ASN A 25 -3.39 -3.33 -0.64
C ASN A 25 -4.50 -3.99 0.20
N PHE A 26 -4.25 -5.17 0.78
CA PHE A 26 -5.23 -5.83 1.67
C PHE A 26 -5.45 -5.05 2.97
N LEU A 27 -4.39 -4.53 3.56
CA LEU A 27 -4.46 -3.72 4.77
C LEU A 27 -5.34 -2.48 4.56
N VAL A 28 -5.11 -1.75 3.47
CA VAL A 28 -5.93 -0.59 3.10
C VAL A 28 -7.39 -0.99 2.97
N LYS A 29 -7.71 -2.07 2.24
CA LYS A 29 -9.09 -2.56 2.08
C LYS A 29 -9.75 -2.83 3.43
N GLN A 30 -9.05 -3.52 4.33
CA GLN A 30 -9.56 -3.85 5.65
C GLN A 30 -9.81 -2.59 6.49
N LEU A 31 -8.87 -1.65 6.50
CA LEU A 31 -8.99 -0.40 7.25
C LEU A 31 -10.11 0.49 6.69
N THR A 32 -10.26 0.58 5.37
CA THR A 32 -11.40 1.29 4.75
C THR A 32 -12.74 0.67 5.07
N PHE A 33 -12.80 -0.68 5.14
CA PHE A 33 -14.02 -1.40 5.50
C PHE A 33 -14.40 -1.18 6.98
N LEU A 34 -13.43 -1.35 7.89
CA LEU A 34 -13.66 -1.18 9.34
C LEU A 34 -13.92 0.26 9.75
N GLY A 35 -13.29 1.23 9.07
CA GLY A 35 -13.45 2.65 9.36
C GLY A 35 -14.79 3.25 8.94
N ASN A 36 -15.70 2.46 8.31
CA ASN A 36 -16.95 2.95 7.75
C ASN A 36 -16.77 4.21 6.89
N ALA A 37 -15.65 4.30 6.16
CA ALA A 37 -15.35 5.47 5.36
C ALA A 37 -16.48 5.65 4.34
N PRO A 38 -17.18 6.80 4.32
CA PRO A 38 -18.32 7.02 3.42
C PRO A 38 -17.89 6.99 1.94
N ASN A 39 -16.59 7.13 1.69
CA ASN A 39 -16.00 7.18 0.37
C ASN A 39 -15.14 5.94 0.10
N LYS A 40 -15.69 4.99 -0.68
CA LYS A 40 -14.92 3.94 -1.39
C LYS A 40 -13.77 4.49 -2.26
N SER A 41 -13.75 5.81 -2.47
CA SER A 41 -12.76 6.54 -3.27
C SER A 41 -11.30 6.31 -2.87
N LEU A 42 -10.98 6.04 -1.60
CA LEU A 42 -9.58 5.87 -1.20
C LEU A 42 -8.99 4.58 -1.76
N GLN A 43 -9.72 3.47 -1.61
CA GLN A 43 -9.34 2.18 -2.20
C GLN A 43 -9.25 2.32 -3.73
N GLU A 44 -10.24 2.97 -4.35
CA GLU A 44 -10.26 3.18 -5.80
C GLU A 44 -9.06 4.01 -6.28
N LYS A 45 -8.72 5.10 -5.60
CA LYS A 45 -7.54 5.93 -5.89
C LYS A 45 -6.25 5.15 -5.75
N ILE A 46 -6.11 4.33 -4.71
CA ILE A 46 -4.92 3.50 -4.50
C ILE A 46 -4.79 2.44 -5.60
N LEU A 47 -5.90 1.82 -6.00
CA LEU A 47 -5.91 0.85 -7.10
C LEU A 47 -5.59 1.52 -8.44
N GLN A 48 -6.07 2.73 -8.69
CA GLN A 48 -5.81 3.49 -9.92
C GLN A 48 -4.36 4.00 -10.01
N ILE A 49 -3.75 4.39 -8.90
CA ILE A 49 -2.38 4.93 -8.90
C ILE A 49 -1.30 3.85 -8.94
N ASN A 50 -1.60 2.62 -8.51
CA ASN A 50 -0.62 1.51 -8.50
C ASN A 50 -0.02 1.25 -9.88
N PRO A 51 -0.80 1.06 -10.98
CA PRO A 51 -0.23 0.87 -12.31
C PRO A 51 0.70 2.01 -12.76
N LEU A 52 0.36 3.26 -12.41
CA LEU A 52 1.18 4.42 -12.73
C LEU A 52 2.52 4.35 -11.98
N ILE A 53 2.48 4.18 -10.66
CA ILE A 53 3.70 4.14 -9.85
C ILE A 53 4.55 2.93 -10.21
N GLU A 54 3.96 1.77 -10.48
CA GLU A 54 4.69 0.59 -10.95
C GLU A 54 5.34 0.84 -12.31
N GLY A 55 4.65 1.49 -13.25
CA GLY A 55 5.19 1.82 -14.57
C GLY A 55 6.43 2.73 -14.53
N PHE A 56 6.54 3.62 -13.55
CA PHE A 56 7.69 4.51 -13.38
C PHE A 56 8.74 3.99 -12.37
N GLY A 57 8.31 3.21 -11.39
CA GLY A 57 9.11 2.88 -10.20
C GLY A 57 9.55 1.42 -10.12
N ASN A 58 8.99 0.52 -10.92
CA ASN A 58 9.41 -0.87 -10.96
C ASN A 58 10.43 -1.11 -12.07
N ALA A 59 11.30 -2.09 -11.82
CA ALA A 59 12.26 -2.56 -12.80
C ALA A 59 12.40 -4.08 -12.70
N ARG A 60 12.76 -4.69 -13.83
CA ARG A 60 13.21 -6.07 -13.86
C ARG A 60 14.56 -6.20 -13.16
N THR A 61 14.69 -7.19 -12.30
CA THR A 61 15.92 -7.57 -11.61
C THR A 61 16.22 -9.04 -11.87
N ILE A 62 17.37 -9.54 -11.39
CA ILE A 62 17.73 -10.97 -11.52
C ILE A 62 16.70 -11.88 -10.81
N ILE A 63 16.05 -11.39 -9.75
CA ILE A 63 15.23 -12.21 -8.83
C ILE A 63 13.73 -11.96 -9.04
N ASN A 64 13.34 -10.80 -9.59
CA ASN A 64 11.94 -10.41 -9.77
C ASN A 64 11.79 -9.46 -10.96
N ASP A 65 10.89 -9.81 -11.87
CA ASP A 65 10.62 -9.04 -13.09
C ASP A 65 9.85 -7.73 -12.85
N ASN A 66 9.21 -7.59 -11.69
CA ASN A 66 8.45 -6.40 -11.30
C ASN A 66 8.88 -5.89 -9.90
N SER A 67 10.17 -5.60 -9.73
CA SER A 67 10.74 -5.17 -8.45
C SER A 67 10.60 -3.66 -8.26
N SER A 68 9.87 -3.23 -7.23
CA SER A 68 9.81 -1.80 -6.85
C SER A 68 11.17 -1.29 -6.41
N ARG A 69 11.64 -0.20 -7.03
CA ARG A 69 12.91 0.47 -6.74
C ARG A 69 12.73 1.77 -5.95
N PHE A 70 11.60 1.89 -5.27
CA PHE A 70 11.21 3.02 -4.44
C PHE A 70 10.53 2.53 -3.16
N GLY A 71 10.53 3.37 -2.12
CA GLY A 71 9.68 3.19 -0.95
C GLY A 71 8.33 3.88 -1.15
N LYS A 72 7.24 3.23 -0.75
CA LYS A 72 5.89 3.81 -0.80
C LYS A 72 5.43 4.17 0.61
N TYR A 73 5.13 5.43 0.85
CA TYR A 73 4.45 5.89 2.06
C TYR A 73 3.00 6.27 1.70
N LEU A 74 2.05 5.76 2.49
CA LEU A 74 0.63 6.07 2.35
C LEU A 74 0.14 6.55 3.70
N GLU A 75 -0.37 7.78 3.72
CA GLU A 75 -1.02 8.37 4.88
C GLU A 75 -2.54 8.30 4.69
N MET A 76 -3.25 7.85 5.71
CA MET A 76 -4.71 7.78 5.73
C MET A 76 -5.21 8.69 6.85
N LEU A 77 -5.89 9.77 6.45
CA LEU A 77 -6.50 10.79 7.32
C LEU A 77 -7.98 10.50 7.53
#